data_AF-A0A2V9TU54-F1
#
_entry.id   AF-A0A2V9TU54-F1
#
_cell.length_a   1.000
_cell.length_b   1.000
_cell.length_c   1.000
_cell.angle_alpha   90.00
_cell.angle_beta   90.00
_cell.angle_gamma   90.00
#
_symmetry.space_group_name_H-M   'P 1'
#
loop_
_entity.id
_entity.type
_entity.pdbx_description
1 polymer ?
#
loop_
_entity_poly.entity_id
_entity_poly.type
_entity_poly.pdbx_seq_one_letter_code
_entity_poly.pdbx_strand_id
1 'polypeptide(L)' 'MVSTSSVRLAGNISEISRAGLYSDRRERVTVSVEGAEPLYAELRLPNDQGWSVGQKVMVAIVPADSGEGWDSIT' A
#
# COMPACT_ATOMS: atom_id res chain seq x y z
N MET A 1 -4.08 25.19 14.01
CA MET A 1 -4.34 24.43 12.77
C MET A 1 -3.34 23.29 12.72
N VAL A 2 -3.79 22.07 13.01
CA VAL A 2 -2.95 20.88 12.80
C VAL A 2 -3.05 20.57 11.32
N SER A 3 -1.94 20.69 10.60
CA SER A 3 -1.87 20.25 9.21
C SER A 3 -2.28 18.77 9.18
N THR A 4 -3.29 18.43 8.40
CA THR A 4 -3.72 17.06 8.09
C THR A 4 -2.69 16.40 7.18
N SER A 5 -1.43 16.41 7.61
CA SER A 5 -0.29 15.98 6.82
C SER A 5 -0.39 14.47 6.60
N SER A 6 -0.45 14.07 5.33
CA SER A 6 -0.29 12.68 4.92
C SER A 6 0.88 12.03 5.66
N VAL A 7 0.68 10.83 6.20
CA VAL A 7 1.76 10.07 6.83
C VAL A 7 2.39 9.18 5.77
N ARG A 8 3.71 9.27 5.61
CA ARG A 8 4.47 8.42 4.70
C ARG A 8 5.33 7.46 5.49
N LEU A 9 5.16 6.17 5.23
CA LEU A 9 5.86 5.11 5.94
C LEU A 9 6.63 4.25 4.95
N ALA A 10 7.86 3.90 5.29
CA ALA A 10 8.63 2.93 4.53
C ALA A 10 8.11 1.51 4.81
N GLY A 11 8.07 0.68 3.78
CA GLY A 11 7.69 -0.72 3.91
C GLY A 11 8.41 -1.59 2.90
N ASN A 12 8.18 -2.89 3.02
CA ASN A 12 8.71 -3.91 2.13
C ASN A 12 7.57 -4.79 1.64
N ILE A 13 7.61 -5.22 0.38
CA ILE A 13 6.70 -6.26 -0.10
C ILE A 13 7.03 -7.56 0.62
N SER A 14 6.12 -8.06 1.44
CA SER A 14 6.34 -9.27 2.24
C SER A 14 5.75 -10.52 1.60
N GLU A 15 4.70 -10.37 0.79
CA GLU A 15 4.06 -11.48 0.09
C GLU A 15 3.50 -11.03 -1.27
N ILE A 16 3.50 -11.95 -2.24
CA ILE A 16 2.72 -11.83 -3.47
C ILE A 16 1.87 -13.10 -3.60
N SER A 17 0.56 -12.96 -3.40
CA SER A 17 -0.39 -14.05 -3.52
C SER A 17 -0.82 -14.21 -4.98
N ARG A 18 -0.88 -15.47 -5.46
CA ARG A 18 -1.11 -15.78 -6.88
C ARG A 18 -2.53 -15.45 -7.34
N ALA A 19 -2.64 -15.04 -8.60
CA ALA A 19 -3.88 -14.75 -9.31
C ALA A 19 -5.01 -15.78 -9.13
N GLY A 20 -4.68 -17.08 -9.15
CA GLY A 20 -5.67 -18.15 -9.07
C GLY A 20 -6.45 -18.25 -7.75
N LEU A 21 -6.08 -17.45 -6.75
CA LEU A 21 -6.72 -17.42 -5.43
C LEU A 21 -7.87 -16.39 -5.34
N TYR A 22 -8.03 -15.52 -6.33
CA TYR A 22 -8.99 -14.41 -6.30
C TYR A 22 -9.97 -14.45 -7.49
N SER A 23 -11.20 -13.97 -7.28
CA SER A 23 -12.27 -13.99 -8.29
C SER A 23 -11.95 -13.15 -9.53
N ASP A 24 -11.12 -12.10 -9.36
CA ASP A 24 -10.64 -11.24 -10.44
C ASP A 24 -9.40 -11.78 -11.16
N ARG A 25 -8.87 -12.93 -10.71
CA ARG A 25 -7.65 -13.56 -11.22
C ARG A 25 -6.43 -12.62 -11.25
N ARG A 26 -6.33 -11.67 -10.31
CA ARG A 26 -5.16 -10.79 -10.22
C ARG A 26 -4.26 -11.20 -9.07
N GLU A 27 -2.95 -11.11 -9.28
CA GLU A 27 -1.98 -11.24 -8.18
C GLU A 27 -2.21 -10.13 -7.18
N ARG A 28 -2.07 -10.44 -5.88
CA ARG A 28 -2.20 -9.46 -4.80
C ARG A 28 -0.88 -9.32 -4.09
N VAL A 29 -0.48 -8.08 -3.84
CA VAL A 29 0.74 -7.79 -3.09
C VAL A 29 0.38 -7.45 -1.64
N THR A 30 1.18 -7.87 -0.68
CA THR A 30 1.10 -7.49 0.73
C THR A 30 2.32 -6.67 1.12
N VAL A 31 2.10 -5.54 1.80
CA VAL A 31 3.16 -4.64 2.27
C VAL A 31 3.29 -4.72 3.78
N SER A 32 4.50 -4.99 4.27
CA SER A 32 4.85 -4.84 5.69
C SER A 32 5.49 -3.48 5.92
N VAL A 33 4.89 -2.67 6.78
CA VAL A 33 5.31 -1.28 7.04
C VAL A 33 6.16 -1.23 8.32
N GLU A 34 7.34 -0.62 8.23
CA GLU A 34 8.27 -0.50 9.36
C GLU A 34 7.72 0.48 10.42
N GLY A 35 7.73 0.09 11.70
CA GLY A 35 7.31 0.94 12.83
C GLY A 35 5.79 1.14 12.95
N ALA A 36 5.01 0.40 12.16
CA ALA A 36 3.55 0.43 12.23
C ALA A 36 2.97 -0.60 13.21
N GLU A 37 3.76 -1.28 14.05
CA GLU A 37 3.20 -2.26 14.99
C GLU A 37 2.23 -1.61 16.00
N PRO A 38 1.04 -2.19 16.27
CA PRO A 38 0.51 -3.48 15.81
C PRO A 38 -0.37 -3.42 14.54
N LEU A 39 -0.47 -2.27 13.88
CA LEU A 39 -1.20 -2.10 12.62
C LEU A 39 -0.44 -2.78 11.46
N TYR A 40 -0.64 -4.08 11.33
CA TYR A 40 -0.42 -4.78 10.07
C TYR A 40 -1.48 -4.28 9.08
N ALA A 41 -1.23 -3.13 8.45
CA ALA A 41 -2.05 -2.67 7.34
C ALA A 41 -1.74 -3.56 6.14
N GLU A 42 -2.48 -4.66 6.02
CA GLU A 42 -2.38 -5.56 4.87
C GLU A 42 -3.03 -4.89 3.64
N LEU A 43 -2.22 -4.18 2.87
CA LEU A 43 -2.64 -3.52 1.64
C LEU A 43 -2.60 -4.51 0.47
N ARG A 44 -3.74 -5.15 0.16
CA ARG A 44 -3.87 -6.07 -0.97
C ARG A 44 -4.12 -5.35 -2.30
N LEU A 45 -3.07 -5.03 -3.02
CA LEU A 45 -3.16 -4.33 -4.31
C LEU A 45 -2.91 -5.29 -5.49
N PRO A 46 -3.58 -5.13 -6.65
CA PRO A 46 -3.22 -5.84 -7.86
C PRO A 46 -1.73 -5.64 -8.19
N ASN A 47 -1.01 -6.71 -8.54
CA ASN A 47 0.40 -6.62 -8.93
C ASN A 47 0.60 -6.11 -10.38
N ASP A 48 -0.15 -5.11 -10.81
CA ASP A 48 -0.13 -4.62 -12.20
C ASP A 48 1.22 -3.95 -12.56
N GLN A 49 2.01 -3.60 -11.55
CA GLN A 49 3.33 -2.95 -11.66
C GLN A 49 4.51 -3.94 -11.59
N GLY A 50 4.24 -5.25 -11.45
CA GLY A 50 5.30 -6.27 -11.41
C GLY A 50 6.25 -6.17 -10.23
N TRP A 51 5.73 -5.83 -9.04
CA TRP A 51 6.52 -5.77 -7.80
C TRP A 51 7.08 -7.13 -7.42
N SER A 52 8.14 -7.10 -6.62
CA SER A 52 8.86 -8.29 -6.15
C SER A 52 8.90 -8.36 -4.62
N VAL A 53 8.87 -9.57 -4.06
CA VAL A 53 9.06 -9.78 -2.62
C VAL A 53 10.42 -9.22 -2.17
N GLY A 54 10.44 -8.51 -1.05
CA GLY A 54 11.61 -7.80 -0.51
C GLY A 54 11.84 -6.41 -1.11
N GLN A 55 11.07 -6.00 -2.12
CA GLN A 55 11.17 -4.66 -2.69
C GLN A 55 10.73 -3.61 -1.67
N LYS A 56 11.55 -2.56 -1.51
CA LYS A 56 11.21 -1.38 -0.71
C LYS A 56 10.16 -0.54 -1.40
N VAL A 57 9.16 -0.12 -0.64
CA VAL A 57 8.05 0.72 -1.10
C VAL A 57 7.76 1.83 -0.09
N MET A 58 7.06 2.87 -0.54
CA MET A 58 6.52 3.91 0.31
C MET A 58 5.00 3.79 0.36
N VAL A 59 4.46 3.76 1.57
CA VAL A 59 3.02 3.78 1.83
C VAL A 59 2.61 5.18 2.27
N ALA A 60 1.61 5.75 1.62
CA ALA A 60 1.01 7.02 2.01
C ALA A 60 -0.38 6.77 2.62
N ILE A 61 -0.58 7.24 3.85
CA ILE A 61 -1.89 7.26 4.51
C ILE A 61 -2.39 8.70 4.50
N VAL A 62 -3.50 8.92 3.79
CA VAL A 62 -4.08 10.25 3.57
C VAL A 62 -5.49 10.28 4.17
N PRO A 63 -5.87 11.30 4.96
CA PRO A 63 -7.24 11.45 5.45
C PRO A 63 -8.24 11.55 4.29
N ALA A 64 -9.35 10.83 4.38
CA ALA A 64 -10.37 10.82 3.33
C ALA A 64 -10.96 12.22 3.03
N ASP A 65 -11.04 13.07 4.04
CA ASP A 65 -11.61 14.43 3.96
C ASP A 65 -10.57 15.51 3.57
N SER A 66 -9.33 15.12 3.25
CA SER A 66 -8.23 16.08 3.00
C SER A 66 -8.40 16.89 1.71
N GLY A 67 -9.39 16.59 0.86
CA GLY A 67 -9.63 17.32 -0.38
C GLY A 67 -8.52 17.21 -1.43
N GLU A 68 -7.42 16.49 -1.13
CA GLU A 68 -6.41 16.10 -2.11
C GLU A 68 -7.02 15.02 -3.01
N GLY A 69 -7.63 15.51 -4.10
CA GLY A 69 -8.09 14.67 -5.18
C GLY A 69 -7.00 13.69 -5.59
N TRP A 70 -7.40 12.42 -5.74
CA TRP A 70 -6.55 11.31 -6.17
C TRP A 70 -5.87 11.56 -7.52
N ASP A 71 -6.21 12.64 -8.22
CA ASP A 71 -5.72 13.04 -9.53
C ASP A 71 -4.29 13.62 -9.54
N SER A 72 -3.66 13.86 -8.38
CA SER A 72 -2.34 14.53 -8.31
C SER A 72 -1.15 13.58 -8.11
N ILE A 73 -1.37 12.26 -8.06
CA ILE A 73 -0.30 11.26 -7.94
C ILE A 73 -0.24 10.48 -9.27
N THR A 74 0.25 11.14 -10.33
CA THR A 74 0.67 10.49 -11.58
C THR A 74 2.18 10.59 -11.73
#